data_AF-A0A934XEG3-F1
#
_entry.id   AF-A0A934XEG3-F1
#
_cell.length_a   1.000
_cell.length_b   1.000
_cell.length_c   1.000
_cell.angle_alpha   90.00
_cell.angle_beta   90.00
_cell.angle_gamma   90.00
#
_symmetry.space_group_name_H-M   'P 1'
#
loop_
_entity.id
_entity.type
_entity.pdbx_description
1 polymer ?
#
loop_
_entity_poly.entity_id
_entity_poly.type
_entity_poly.pdbx_seq_one_letter_code
_entity_poly.pdbx_strand_id
1 'polypeptide(L)'
;MSSAAKLAEAGFFLELLDALEKRKRPLTHGSASALEVSYLLGAVLNSLYSALEQAKPFTGVEAIKAYKAAHSTLLGGQGIRNITIHEKHVGIDHSGYIPPQGDAVNFDLRKTPRLVQEERSASKGVALHIGATHYIEYEGKLTDVTELCFQQFYELRAFLISCGVVTQQGAQADSPASGVPAA
;
A
#
# COMPACT_ATOMS: atom_id res chain seq x y z
N MET A 1 4.63 -20.99 2.48
CA MET A 1 4.96 -19.63 2.99
C MET A 1 3.97 -19.28 4.10
N SER A 2 4.40 -18.57 5.15
CA SER A 2 3.52 -18.15 6.26
C SER A 2 2.73 -16.87 5.94
N SER A 3 1.71 -16.58 6.76
CA SER A 3 0.96 -15.30 6.68
C SER A 3 1.88 -14.09 6.85
N ALA A 4 2.82 -14.15 7.81
CA ALA A 4 3.82 -13.10 8.03
C ALA A 4 4.71 -12.85 6.81
N ALA A 5 5.14 -13.91 6.11
CA ALA A 5 5.95 -13.77 4.89
C ALA A 5 5.17 -13.07 3.76
N LYS A 6 3.88 -13.38 3.61
CA LYS A 6 3.00 -12.73 2.62
C LYS A 6 2.69 -11.27 2.98
N LEU A 7 2.60 -10.95 4.27
CA LEU A 7 2.53 -9.58 4.76
C LEU A 7 3.83 -8.82 4.42
N ALA A 8 5.01 -9.43 4.65
CA ALA A 8 6.28 -8.80 4.26
C ALA A 8 6.39 -8.57 2.75
N GLU A 9 5.92 -9.52 1.94
CA GLU A 9 5.83 -9.38 0.47
C GLU A 9 4.91 -8.21 0.05
N ALA A 10 3.75 -8.07 0.70
CA ALA A 10 2.88 -6.91 0.48
C ALA A 10 3.58 -5.59 0.85
N GLY A 11 4.33 -5.57 1.95
CA GLY A 11 5.13 -4.41 2.38
C GLY A 11 6.21 -4.02 1.36
N PHE A 12 6.87 -5.00 0.75
CA PHE A 12 7.83 -4.74 -0.33
C PHE A 12 7.17 -4.06 -1.54
N PHE A 13 6.04 -4.57 -2.02
CA PHE A 13 5.34 -3.97 -3.17
C PHE A 13 4.76 -2.59 -2.84
N LEU A 14 4.34 -2.35 -1.60
CA LEU A 14 3.92 -1.03 -1.13
C LEU A 14 5.05 -0.01 -1.16
N GLU A 15 6.27 -0.40 -0.74
CA GLU A 15 7.42 0.50 -0.81
C GLU A 15 7.76 0.88 -2.27
N LEU A 16 7.61 -0.06 -3.20
CA LEU A 16 7.75 0.22 -4.64
C LEU A 16 6.66 1.17 -5.15
N LEU A 17 5.41 0.97 -4.71
CA LEU A 17 4.29 1.83 -5.10
C LEU A 17 4.48 3.27 -4.60
N ASP A 18 4.85 3.44 -3.33
CA ASP A 18 5.18 4.75 -2.74
C ASP A 18 6.39 5.39 -3.43
N ALA A 19 7.39 4.57 -3.81
CA ALA A 19 8.55 5.08 -4.56
C ALA A 19 8.15 5.59 -5.94
N LEU A 20 7.30 4.86 -6.66
CA LEU A 20 6.81 5.27 -7.97
C LEU A 20 6.07 6.60 -7.91
N GLU A 21 5.15 6.74 -6.94
CA GLU A 21 4.38 7.98 -6.72
C GLU A 21 5.30 9.17 -6.39
N LYS A 22 6.22 8.99 -5.43
CA LYS A 22 7.15 10.05 -5.00
C LYS A 22 8.15 10.46 -6.09
N ARG A 23 8.62 9.49 -6.89
CA ARG A 23 9.60 9.70 -7.97
C ARG A 23 8.96 10.30 -9.23
N LYS A 24 7.65 10.13 -9.42
CA LYS A 24 6.86 10.63 -10.56
C LYS A 24 7.35 10.17 -11.94
N ARG A 25 8.10 9.08 -11.97
CA ARG A 25 8.60 8.44 -13.19
C ARG A 25 8.57 6.92 -13.03
N PRO A 26 8.48 6.17 -14.14
CA PRO A 26 8.52 4.72 -14.10
C PRO A 26 9.74 4.19 -13.33
N LEU A 27 9.55 3.09 -12.62
CA LEU A 27 10.61 2.31 -11.99
C LEU A 27 11.38 1.48 -13.02
N THR A 28 10.70 1.06 -14.09
CA THR A 28 11.28 0.27 -15.16
C THR A 28 11.47 1.10 -16.44
N HIS A 29 12.23 0.54 -17.39
CA HIS A 29 12.57 1.23 -18.64
C HIS A 29 11.45 1.17 -19.69
N GLY A 30 10.40 0.38 -19.47
CA GLY A 30 9.51 -0.08 -20.55
C GLY A 30 8.01 0.16 -20.36
N SER A 31 7.57 0.81 -19.28
CA SER A 31 6.14 0.98 -18.99
C SER A 31 5.80 2.40 -18.57
N ALA A 32 4.58 2.84 -18.89
CA ALA A 32 4.04 4.08 -18.35
C ALA A 32 3.77 3.91 -16.84
N SER A 33 3.92 4.97 -16.05
CA SER A 33 3.73 4.94 -14.60
C SER A 33 2.38 4.35 -14.19
N ALA A 34 1.30 4.69 -14.90
CA ALA A 34 -0.03 4.15 -14.63
C ALA A 34 -0.08 2.61 -14.73
N LEU A 35 0.61 2.04 -15.73
CA LEU A 35 0.63 0.58 -15.94
C LEU A 35 1.42 -0.14 -14.83
N GLU A 36 2.55 0.44 -14.43
CA GLU A 36 3.33 -0.07 -13.30
C GLU A 36 2.56 0.00 -11.98
N VAL A 37 1.78 1.07 -11.75
CA VAL A 37 0.89 1.17 -10.59
C VAL A 37 -0.18 0.08 -10.64
N SER A 38 -0.79 -0.20 -11.79
CA SER A 38 -1.76 -1.31 -11.90
C SER A 38 -1.12 -2.68 -11.61
N TYR A 39 0.14 -2.90 -12.01
CA TYR A 39 0.88 -4.12 -11.66
C TYR A 39 1.12 -4.23 -10.15
N LEU A 40 1.58 -3.14 -9.54
CA LEU A 40 1.87 -3.09 -8.11
C LEU A 40 0.58 -3.23 -7.28
N LEU A 41 -0.53 -2.63 -7.69
CA LEU A 41 -1.85 -2.82 -7.08
C LEU A 41 -2.24 -4.30 -7.07
N GLY A 42 -2.12 -4.98 -8.21
CA GLY A 42 -2.39 -6.42 -8.30
C GLY A 42 -1.50 -7.24 -7.38
N ALA A 43 -0.19 -6.93 -7.35
CA ALA A 43 0.79 -7.62 -6.51
C ALA A 43 0.52 -7.43 -5.00
N VAL A 44 0.21 -6.21 -4.57
CA VAL A 44 -0.16 -5.88 -3.18
C VAL A 44 -1.41 -6.65 -2.77
N LEU A 45 -2.51 -6.50 -3.52
CA LEU A 45 -3.79 -7.13 -3.17
C LEU A 45 -3.69 -8.66 -3.18
N ASN A 46 -2.91 -9.24 -4.11
CA ASN A 46 -2.68 -10.68 -4.14
C ASN A 46 -1.89 -11.17 -2.90
N SER A 47 -0.91 -10.39 -2.47
CA SER A 47 -0.09 -10.71 -1.30
C SER A 47 -0.92 -10.61 -0.01
N LEU A 48 -1.75 -9.57 0.13
CA LEU A 48 -2.71 -9.43 1.24
C LEU A 48 -3.71 -10.59 1.28
N TYR A 49 -4.31 -10.93 0.14
CA TYR A 49 -5.21 -12.08 0.02
C TYR A 49 -4.51 -13.38 0.43
N SER A 50 -3.27 -13.58 -0.01
CA SER A 50 -2.47 -14.76 0.33
C SER A 50 -2.16 -14.80 1.83
N ALA A 51 -1.86 -13.66 2.47
CA ALA A 51 -1.63 -13.58 3.91
C ALA A 51 -2.87 -14.02 4.70
N LEU A 52 -4.07 -13.61 4.28
CA LEU A 52 -5.34 -14.06 4.85
C LEU A 52 -5.55 -15.58 4.68
N GLU A 53 -5.29 -16.12 3.49
CA GLU A 53 -5.44 -17.55 3.23
C GLU A 53 -4.51 -18.40 4.10
N GLN A 54 -3.26 -17.95 4.29
CA GLN A 54 -2.30 -18.63 5.15
C GLN A 54 -2.62 -18.50 6.66
N ALA A 55 -3.46 -17.54 7.05
CA ALA A 55 -3.89 -17.35 8.43
C ALA A 55 -5.05 -18.29 8.82
N LYS A 56 -5.79 -18.85 7.86
CA LYS A 56 -6.96 -19.73 8.08
C LYS A 56 -6.78 -20.81 9.15
N PRO A 57 -5.65 -21.56 9.22
CA PRO A 57 -5.48 -22.60 10.24
C PRO A 57 -5.47 -22.08 11.68
N PHE A 58 -5.15 -20.80 11.88
CA PHE A 58 -5.01 -20.17 13.18
C PHE A 58 -6.25 -19.33 13.54
N THR A 59 -6.79 -18.60 12.56
CA THR A 59 -7.92 -17.69 12.76
C THR A 59 -9.28 -18.39 12.67
N GLY A 60 -9.32 -19.56 12.03
CA GLY A 60 -10.57 -20.24 11.68
C GLY A 60 -11.18 -19.71 10.38
N VAL A 61 -11.88 -20.61 9.67
CA VAL A 61 -12.43 -20.35 8.34
C VAL A 61 -13.47 -19.23 8.35
N GLU A 62 -14.32 -19.19 9.38
CA GLU A 62 -15.43 -18.23 9.46
C GLU A 62 -14.97 -16.79 9.69
N ALA A 63 -13.92 -16.58 10.50
CA ALA A 63 -13.33 -15.26 10.68
C ALA A 63 -12.74 -14.72 9.37
N ILE A 64 -12.05 -15.57 8.59
CA ILE A 64 -11.50 -15.18 7.29
C ILE A 64 -12.62 -14.91 6.27
N LYS A 65 -13.70 -15.70 6.27
CA LYS A 65 -14.87 -15.42 5.43
C LYS A 65 -15.51 -14.08 5.78
N ALA A 66 -15.71 -13.80 7.06
CA ALA A 66 -16.28 -12.54 7.53
C ALA A 66 -15.41 -11.34 7.11
N TYR A 67 -14.09 -11.45 7.28
CA TYR A 67 -13.15 -10.42 6.81
C TYR A 67 -13.29 -10.16 5.31
N LYS A 68 -13.30 -11.23 4.49
CA LYS A 68 -13.44 -11.11 3.04
C LYS A 68 -14.80 -10.58 2.60
N ALA A 69 -15.87 -10.90 3.33
CA ALA A 69 -17.20 -10.37 3.06
C ALA A 69 -17.25 -8.86 3.30
N ALA A 70 -16.66 -8.39 4.40
CA ALA A 70 -16.53 -6.97 4.71
C ALA A 70 -15.69 -6.21 3.66
N HIS A 71 -14.71 -6.88 3.04
CA HIS A 71 -13.83 -6.32 2.02
C HIS A 71 -14.13 -6.88 0.62
N SER A 72 -15.38 -7.21 0.33
CA SER A 72 -15.78 -7.92 -0.89
C SER A 72 -15.50 -7.12 -2.18
N THR A 73 -15.54 -5.79 -2.10
CA THR A 73 -15.19 -4.87 -3.20
C THR A 73 -13.72 -4.98 -3.61
N LEU A 74 -12.83 -5.37 -2.70
CA LEU A 74 -11.40 -5.57 -2.95
C LEU A 74 -11.04 -7.04 -3.20
N LEU A 75 -11.50 -7.92 -2.31
CA LEU A 75 -11.03 -9.32 -2.19
C LEU A 75 -12.05 -10.35 -2.67
N GLY A 76 -13.26 -9.92 -3.00
CA GLY A 76 -14.32 -10.80 -3.49
C GLY A 76 -14.07 -11.35 -4.90
N GLY A 77 -14.92 -12.27 -5.34
CA GLY A 77 -14.82 -12.90 -6.67
C GLY A 77 -14.94 -11.93 -7.85
N GLN A 78 -15.58 -10.78 -7.66
CA GLN A 78 -15.60 -9.66 -8.61
C GLN A 78 -14.87 -8.43 -8.07
N GLY A 79 -14.06 -8.59 -7.03
CA GLY A 79 -13.31 -7.49 -6.43
C GLY A 79 -12.14 -7.04 -7.29
N ILE A 80 -11.61 -5.84 -7.00
CA ILE A 80 -10.48 -5.21 -7.71
C ILE A 80 -9.29 -6.19 -7.86
N ARG A 81 -9.01 -7.00 -6.84
CA ARG A 81 -7.97 -8.04 -6.88
C ARG A 81 -8.21 -9.05 -8.00
N ASN A 82 -9.44 -9.56 -8.13
CA ASN A 82 -9.75 -10.58 -9.13
C ASN A 82 -9.71 -9.98 -10.55
N ILE A 83 -10.26 -8.78 -10.72
CA ILE A 83 -10.24 -8.05 -11.99
C ILE A 83 -8.80 -7.80 -12.43
N THR A 84 -7.99 -7.16 -11.56
CA THR A 84 -6.61 -6.76 -11.87
C THR A 84 -5.68 -7.93 -12.18
N ILE A 85 -5.96 -9.13 -11.63
CA ILE A 85 -5.14 -10.32 -11.79
C ILE A 85 -5.61 -11.21 -12.96
N HIS A 86 -6.93 -11.34 -13.16
CA HIS A 86 -7.49 -12.39 -14.01
C HIS A 86 -8.26 -11.88 -15.24
N GLU A 87 -8.72 -10.63 -15.25
CA GLU A 87 -9.54 -10.11 -16.34
C GLU A 87 -8.82 -9.03 -17.12
N LYS A 88 -8.49 -7.92 -16.46
CA LYS A 88 -7.81 -6.77 -17.02
C LYS A 88 -7.23 -5.94 -15.90
N HIS A 89 -6.07 -5.34 -16.13
CA HIS A 89 -5.57 -4.32 -15.20
C HIS A 89 -6.62 -3.22 -15.04
N VAL A 90 -6.98 -2.90 -13.79
CA VAL A 90 -7.89 -1.79 -13.52
C VAL A 90 -7.25 -0.53 -14.08
N GLY A 91 -7.98 0.12 -14.97
CA GLY A 91 -7.59 1.38 -15.57
C GLY A 91 -7.41 2.39 -14.44
N ILE A 92 -6.24 3.02 -14.40
CA ILE A 92 -6.07 4.19 -13.55
C ILE A 92 -6.71 5.33 -14.33
N ASP A 93 -8.02 5.43 -14.21
CA ASP A 93 -8.87 6.28 -15.04
C ASP A 93 -8.55 7.78 -14.86
N HIS A 94 -7.87 8.13 -13.75
CA HIS A 94 -7.44 9.48 -13.45
C HIS A 94 -6.00 9.51 -12.90
N SER A 95 -5.08 10.09 -13.68
CA SER A 95 -3.72 10.43 -13.25
C SER A 95 -3.57 11.95 -13.20
N GLY A 96 -3.26 12.50 -12.02
CA GLY A 96 -3.16 13.95 -11.84
C GLY A 96 -3.26 14.36 -10.37
N TYR A 97 -3.16 15.66 -10.09
CA TYR A 97 -3.37 16.19 -8.73
C TYR A 97 -4.85 16.54 -8.56
N ILE A 98 -5.52 15.90 -7.61
CA ILE A 98 -6.85 16.32 -7.15
C ILE A 98 -6.65 16.94 -5.77
N PRO A 99 -6.91 18.25 -5.60
CA PRO A 99 -6.71 18.90 -4.32
C PRO A 99 -7.60 18.23 -3.26
N PRO A 100 -7.07 17.94 -2.06
CA PRO A 100 -7.90 17.48 -0.96
C PRO A 100 -8.97 18.53 -0.63
N GLN A 101 -10.06 18.11 0.02
CA GLN A 101 -11.07 19.04 0.52
C GLN A 101 -10.41 20.08 1.42
N GLY A 102 -10.85 21.34 1.34
CA GLY A 102 -10.13 22.49 1.94
C GLY A 102 -9.96 22.45 3.47
N ASP A 103 -10.65 21.53 4.14
CA ASP A 103 -10.61 21.25 5.58
C ASP A 103 -9.79 19.99 5.94
N ALA A 104 -9.26 19.27 4.95
CA ALA A 104 -8.45 18.07 5.17
C ALA A 104 -6.95 18.42 5.31
N VAL A 105 -6.40 18.22 6.51
CA VAL A 105 -4.96 18.27 6.77
C VAL A 105 -4.39 16.86 6.67
N ASN A 106 -3.62 16.58 5.62
CA ASN A 106 -3.00 15.28 5.40
C ASN A 106 -1.59 15.23 6.02
N PHE A 107 -1.43 14.49 7.12
CA PHE A 107 -0.12 14.18 7.67
C PHE A 107 0.42 12.89 7.05
N ASP A 108 1.38 13.01 6.13
CA ASP A 108 2.10 11.84 5.61
C ASP A 108 3.24 11.44 6.55
N LEU A 109 3.01 10.40 7.35
CA LEU A 109 4.00 9.83 8.27
C LEU A 109 4.75 8.64 7.65
N ARG A 110 4.58 8.37 6.34
CA ARG A 110 5.23 7.25 5.66
C ARG A 110 6.75 7.47 5.60
N LYS A 111 7.50 6.40 5.89
CA LYS A 111 8.96 6.41 5.71
C LYS A 111 9.26 6.65 4.23
N THR A 112 10.21 7.53 3.93
CA THR A 112 10.62 7.75 2.54
C THR A 112 11.27 6.48 1.98
N PRO A 113 10.78 5.92 0.85
CA PRO A 113 11.33 4.70 0.26
C PRO A 113 12.81 4.84 -0.07
N ARG A 114 13.58 3.77 0.11
CA ARG A 114 15.04 3.80 -0.15
C ARG A 114 15.36 4.18 -1.59
N LEU A 115 14.55 3.71 -2.54
CA LEU A 115 14.71 3.98 -3.97
C LEU A 115 14.64 5.49 -4.32
N VAL A 116 14.00 6.30 -3.47
CA VAL A 116 13.93 7.77 -3.62
C VAL A 116 15.07 8.47 -2.87
N GLN A 117 15.56 7.88 -1.77
CA GLN A 117 16.66 8.46 -0.99
C GLN A 117 17.95 8.59 -1.81
N GLU A 118 18.22 7.64 -2.70
CA GLU A 118 19.39 7.65 -3.59
C GLU A 118 19.40 8.84 -4.58
N GLU A 119 18.22 9.37 -4.93
CA GLU A 119 18.10 10.52 -5.84
C GLU A 119 18.23 11.88 -5.14
N ARG A 120 18.07 11.92 -3.82
CA ARG A 120 18.17 13.18 -3.05
C ARG A 120 19.65 13.56 -2.87
N SER A 121 20.23 14.17 -3.90
CA SER A 121 21.32 15.12 -3.71
C SER A 121 20.78 16.30 -2.88
N ALA A 122 21.43 16.61 -1.76
CA ALA A 122 20.97 17.53 -0.73
C ALA A 122 20.49 18.88 -1.28
N SER A 123 19.17 19.07 -1.44
CA SER A 123 18.58 20.37 -1.73
C SER A 123 18.11 21.03 -0.43
N LYS A 124 18.64 22.22 -0.13
CA LYS A 124 18.28 23.05 1.04
C LYS A 124 17.02 23.88 0.79
N GLY A 125 15.93 23.26 0.34
CA GLY A 125 14.69 23.97 0.03
C GLY A 125 13.44 23.17 0.41
N VAL A 126 12.33 23.87 0.67
CA VAL A 126 11.01 23.26 0.85
C VAL A 126 10.57 22.68 -0.50
N ALA A 127 10.62 21.36 -0.62
CA ALA A 127 10.17 20.66 -1.81
C ALA A 127 8.64 20.48 -1.75
N LEU A 128 7.90 21.34 -2.46
CA LEU A 128 6.48 21.14 -2.74
C LEU A 128 6.34 20.02 -3.78
N HIS A 129 5.99 18.83 -3.30
CA HIS A 129 5.84 17.64 -4.14
C HIS A 129 4.44 17.58 -4.76
N ILE A 130 4.25 18.22 -5.92
CA ILE A 130 3.00 18.11 -6.71
C ILE A 130 3.13 16.91 -7.67
N GLY A 131 2.73 15.71 -7.25
CA GLY A 131 2.84 14.47 -8.03
C GLY A 131 1.54 14.07 -8.72
N ALA A 132 1.67 13.22 -9.75
CA ALA A 132 0.51 12.53 -10.34
C ALA A 132 0.10 11.42 -9.37
N THR A 133 -0.76 11.77 -8.42
CA THR A 133 -1.54 10.81 -7.65
C THR A 133 -2.38 9.98 -8.62
N HIS A 134 -2.41 8.67 -8.39
CA HIS A 134 -3.07 7.71 -9.26
C HIS A 134 -4.34 7.26 -8.56
N TYR A 135 -5.49 7.46 -9.20
CA TYR A 135 -6.77 7.19 -8.59
C TYR A 135 -7.53 6.07 -9.31
N ILE A 136 -8.34 5.37 -8.53
CA ILE A 136 -9.33 4.42 -9.03
C ILE A 136 -10.71 4.76 -8.48
N GLU A 137 -11.76 4.44 -9.23
CA GLU A 137 -13.11 4.42 -8.66
C GLU A 137 -13.25 3.23 -7.72
N TYR A 138 -13.46 3.52 -6.44
CA TYR A 138 -13.67 2.56 -5.38
C TYR A 138 -14.87 2.97 -4.55
N GLU A 139 -15.89 2.11 -4.52
CA GLU A 139 -17.15 2.33 -3.76
C GLU A 139 -17.87 3.65 -4.12
N GLY A 140 -17.84 4.02 -5.40
CA GLY A 140 -18.45 5.26 -5.90
C GLY A 140 -17.67 6.53 -5.55
N LYS A 141 -16.43 6.38 -5.08
CA LYS A 141 -15.52 7.49 -4.76
C LYS A 141 -14.20 7.32 -5.49
N LEU A 142 -13.61 8.45 -5.86
CA LEU A 142 -12.28 8.47 -6.42
C LEU A 142 -11.26 8.35 -5.29
N THR A 143 -10.52 7.24 -5.26
CA THR A 143 -9.62 6.88 -4.15
C THR A 143 -8.20 6.76 -4.65
N ASP A 144 -7.25 7.33 -3.91
CA ASP A 144 -5.82 7.19 -4.22
C ASP A 144 -5.37 5.73 -4.02
N VAL A 145 -4.70 5.18 -5.03
CA VAL A 145 -4.32 3.76 -5.06
C VAL A 145 -3.30 3.45 -3.97
N THR A 146 -2.34 4.34 -3.75
CA THR A 146 -1.29 4.13 -2.74
C THR A 146 -1.89 4.17 -1.35
N GLU A 147 -2.74 5.17 -1.07
CA GLU A 147 -3.43 5.31 0.21
C GLU A 147 -4.33 4.10 0.51
N LEU A 148 -5.13 3.67 -0.49
CA LEU A 148 -5.95 2.46 -0.38
C LEU A 148 -5.11 1.23 -0.02
N CYS A 149 -3.99 1.04 -0.72
CA CYS A 149 -3.11 -0.10 -0.46
C CYS A 149 -2.50 -0.05 0.95
N PHE A 150 -2.09 1.13 1.43
CA PHE A 150 -1.59 1.30 2.80
C PHE A 150 -2.66 1.03 3.85
N GLN A 151 -3.87 1.59 3.67
CA GLN A 151 -4.99 1.37 4.57
C GLN A 151 -5.27 -0.13 4.72
N GLN A 152 -5.40 -0.84 3.60
CA GLN A 152 -5.70 -2.26 3.58
C GLN A 152 -4.58 -3.12 4.18
N PHE A 153 -3.33 -2.71 3.99
CA PHE A 153 -2.19 -3.37 4.62
C PHE A 153 -2.19 -3.23 6.14
N TYR A 154 -2.40 -2.03 6.66
CA TYR A 154 -2.41 -1.80 8.11
C TYR A 154 -3.63 -2.41 8.77
N GLU A 155 -4.79 -2.37 8.12
CA GLU A 155 -6.01 -3.02 8.59
C GLU A 155 -5.84 -4.53 8.67
N LEU A 156 -5.32 -5.16 7.61
CA LEU A 156 -5.06 -6.60 7.63
C LEU A 156 -4.01 -6.98 8.68
N ARG A 157 -2.95 -6.17 8.81
CA ARG A 157 -1.92 -6.40 9.82
C ARG A 157 -2.51 -6.32 11.23
N ALA A 158 -3.35 -5.32 11.51
CA ALA A 158 -4.03 -5.18 12.79
C ALA A 158 -4.94 -6.37 13.09
N PHE A 159 -5.70 -6.83 12.09
CA PHE A 159 -6.52 -8.04 12.19
C PHE A 159 -5.66 -9.27 12.52
N LEU A 160 -4.57 -9.51 11.79
CA LEU A 160 -3.70 -10.66 12.02
C LEU A 160 -2.97 -10.62 13.36
N ILE A 161 -2.64 -9.43 13.87
CA ILE A 161 -2.13 -9.24 15.23
C ILE A 161 -3.21 -9.59 16.26
N SER A 162 -4.45 -9.11 16.08
CA SER A 162 -5.57 -9.38 17.00
C SER A 162 -5.88 -10.87 17.12
N CYS A 163 -5.62 -11.63 16.05
CA CYS A 163 -5.79 -13.09 16.02
C CYS A 163 -4.55 -13.88 16.46
N GLY A 164 -3.47 -13.21 16.89
CA GLY A 164 -2.23 -13.87 17.34
C GLY A 164 -1.42 -14.53 16.23
N VAL A 165 -1.68 -14.20 14.96
CA VAL A 165 -1.00 -14.81 13.79
C VAL A 165 0.34 -14.13 13.51
N VAL A 166 0.43 -12.83 13.79
CA VAL A 166 1.65 -12.03 13.59
C VAL A 166 1.97 -11.27 14.87
N THR A 167 3.23 -11.27 15.29
CA THR A 167 3.71 -10.51 16.44
C THR A 167 3.90 -9.04 16.10
N GLN A 168 3.70 -8.14 17.07
CA GLN A 168 3.89 -6.68 16.90
C GLN A 168 5.31 -6.26 16.47
N GLN A 169 6.31 -7.16 16.52
CA GLN A 169 7.74 -6.90 16.32
C GLN A 169 8.18 -6.30 14.97
N GLY A 170 7.26 -6.02 14.04
CA GLY A 170 7.55 -5.17 12.86
C GLY A 170 7.34 -3.66 13.08
N ALA A 171 6.97 -3.19 14.28
CA ALA A 171 6.69 -1.77 14.55
C ALA A 171 7.81 -1.02 15.29
N GLN A 172 8.77 -1.73 15.90
CA GLN A 172 9.65 -1.14 16.93
C GLN A 172 11.13 -1.00 16.55
N ALA A 173 11.53 -1.41 15.34
CA ALA A 173 12.93 -1.26 14.89
C ALA A 173 13.26 0.15 14.32
N ASP A 174 12.28 1.05 14.20
CA ASP A 174 12.38 2.27 13.39
C ASP A 174 12.09 3.58 14.17
N SER A 175 12.23 3.59 15.50
CA SER A 175 12.37 4.88 16.21
C SER A 175 13.80 5.41 16.04
N PRO A 176 14.01 6.62 15.51
CA PRO A 176 15.32 7.24 15.52
C PRO A 176 15.71 7.44 16.98
N ALA A 177 16.87 6.90 17.36
CA ALA A 177 17.49 7.21 18.63
C ALA A 177 17.55 8.74 18.76
N SER A 178 16.83 9.27 19.74
CA SER A 178 16.94 10.66 20.16
C SER A 178 18.36 10.86 20.69
N GLY A 179 19.27 11.22 19.79
CA GLY A 179 20.60 11.69 20.13
C GLY A 179 20.46 13.03 20.84
N VAL A 180 20.51 13.00 22.16
CA VAL A 180 20.74 14.19 22.98
C VAL A 180 22.13 14.73 22.60
N PRO A 181 22.28 15.98 22.15
CA PRO A 181 23.60 16.57 22.08
C PRO A 181 24.07 16.83 23.51
N ALA A 182 25.18 16.21 23.90
CA ALA A 182 25.87 16.60 25.12
C ALA A 182 26.35 18.05 24.97
N ALA A 183 26.03 18.86 25.97
CA ALA A 183 26.49 20.23 26.15
C ALA A 183 27.98 20.28 26.51
#